data_AF-A0A927S3H3-F1
#
_entry.id   AF-A0A927S3H3-F1
#
_cell.length_a   1.000
_cell.length_b   1.000
_cell.length_c   1.000
_cell.angle_alpha   90.00
_cell.angle_beta   90.00
_cell.angle_gamma   90.00
#
_symmetry.space_group_name_H-M   'P 1'
#
loop_
_entity.id
_entity.type
_entity.pdbx_description
1 polymer ?
#
loop_
_entity_poly.entity_id
_entity_poly.type
_entity_poly.pdbx_seq_one_letter_code
_entity_poly.pdbx_strand_id
1 'polypeptide(L)'
;MKKLRIGLVTRRELKGWIFLAPWVIGFIAFFLYPIVQSVIYSFHSVKITAIAREMHYVGTYNYGQVFTAANVTKYISFFTSAILQLAVVLVFSLIIAMMLNKPIRGKGFFRTLFFLPVVVVSGPVLSRLVSTGGTSIPFIEAYGITGIITSILPEALATPIAQLFSQLILVLWYSGVPILFYMTGLQKIDDVIYEAALIDGADSWVAFWKITLPAIRQYIMICGVYTIVFLATNSENVIVKDMRSRMYTAGYYGIQSAEAVWYAFFISLIVVAIFLLCRERKGKKVEEVKTMEQMRVARMHAERAKRMTNYKERKERKILGKKH
;
A
#
# COMPACT_ATOMS: atom_id res chain seq x y z
N MET A 1 29.79 -7.85 -44.18
CA MET A 1 28.91 -7.78 -42.99
C MET A 1 28.23 -6.41 -42.93
N LYS A 2 26.93 -6.31 -43.25
CA LYS A 2 26.17 -5.04 -43.18
C LYS A 2 25.99 -4.66 -41.70
N LYS A 3 26.64 -3.57 -41.25
CA LYS A 3 26.39 -3.00 -39.92
C LYS A 3 24.94 -2.53 -39.87
N LEU A 4 24.10 -3.23 -39.11
CA LEU A 4 22.72 -2.81 -38.81
C LEU A 4 22.77 -1.39 -38.24
N ARG A 5 22.37 -0.39 -39.03
CA ARG A 5 22.25 0.99 -38.60
C ARG A 5 21.00 1.12 -37.73
N ILE A 6 21.14 0.72 -36.48
CA ILE A 6 20.14 0.93 -35.44
C ILE A 6 19.96 2.44 -35.28
N GLY A 7 18.73 2.94 -35.46
CA GLY A 7 18.40 4.36 -35.32
C GLY A 7 18.77 4.91 -33.93
N LEU A 8 19.05 6.21 -33.83
CA LEU A 8 19.47 6.86 -32.58
C LEU A 8 18.47 6.65 -31.43
N VAL A 9 17.17 6.56 -31.75
CA VAL A 9 16.08 6.26 -30.80
C VAL A 9 16.23 4.84 -30.25
N THR A 10 16.36 3.84 -31.11
CA THR A 10 16.51 2.43 -30.71
C THR A 10 17.82 2.17 -29.93
N ARG A 11 18.91 2.92 -30.21
CA ARG A 11 20.14 2.88 -29.39
C ARG A 11 19.94 3.45 -27.98
N ARG A 12 19.09 4.48 -27.83
CA ARG A 12 18.76 5.06 -26.53
C ARG A 12 17.86 4.12 -25.72
N GLU A 13 16.89 3.48 -26.37
CA GLU A 13 16.01 2.47 -25.77
C GLU A 13 16.80 1.24 -25.28
N LEU A 14 17.74 0.73 -26.09
CA LEU A 14 18.55 -0.42 -25.71
C LEU A 14 19.40 -0.16 -24.45
N LYS A 15 19.93 1.07 -24.30
CA LYS A 15 20.65 1.46 -23.07
C LYS A 15 19.73 1.50 -21.85
N GLY A 16 18.48 1.94 -22.02
CA GLY A 16 17.47 1.89 -20.96
C GLY A 16 17.16 0.45 -20.53
N TRP A 17 17.01 -0.47 -21.49
CA TRP A 17 16.79 -1.89 -21.20
C TRP A 17 17.97 -2.56 -20.50
N ILE A 18 19.22 -2.26 -20.90
CA ILE A 18 20.42 -2.78 -20.23
C ILE A 18 20.49 -2.30 -18.78
N PHE A 19 20.12 -1.04 -18.51
CA PHE A 19 20.08 -0.51 -17.14
C PHE A 19 18.98 -1.15 -16.29
N LEU A 20 17.84 -1.49 -16.89
CA LEU A 20 16.75 -2.22 -16.23
C LEU A 20 17.02 -3.72 -16.07
N ALA A 21 17.90 -4.31 -16.89
CA ALA A 21 18.10 -5.75 -16.96
C ALA A 21 18.45 -6.39 -15.60
N PRO A 22 19.38 -5.86 -14.77
CA PRO A 22 19.67 -6.46 -13.47
C PRO A 22 18.46 -6.51 -12.54
N TRP A 23 17.63 -5.46 -12.56
CA TRP A 23 16.41 -5.39 -11.75
C TRP A 23 15.35 -6.39 -12.24
N VAL A 24 15.14 -6.47 -13.57
CA VAL A 24 14.18 -7.40 -14.17
C VAL A 24 14.61 -8.86 -13.94
N ILE A 25 15.89 -9.17 -14.11
CA ILE A 25 16.44 -10.50 -13.84
C ILE A 25 16.23 -10.87 -12.37
N GLY A 26 16.53 -9.95 -11.44
CA GLY A 26 16.29 -10.15 -10.01
C GLY A 26 14.81 -10.39 -9.70
N PHE A 27 13.91 -9.59 -10.27
CA PHE A 27 12.46 -9.77 -10.12
C PHE A 27 12.00 -11.13 -10.63
N ILE A 28 12.45 -11.56 -11.81
CA ILE A 28 12.05 -12.85 -12.38
C ILE A 28 12.57 -14.00 -11.52
N ALA A 29 13.85 -13.97 -11.14
CA ALA A 29 14.50 -15.06 -10.41
C ALA A 29 14.02 -15.19 -8.96
N PHE A 30 13.85 -14.08 -8.24
CA PHE A 30 13.60 -14.08 -6.80
C PHE A 30 12.15 -13.79 -6.41
N PHE A 31 11.32 -13.27 -7.32
CA PHE A 31 9.92 -12.96 -7.03
C PHE A 31 8.97 -13.77 -7.91
N LEU A 32 9.07 -13.62 -9.24
CA LEU A 32 8.14 -14.28 -10.15
C LEU A 32 8.28 -15.80 -10.13
N TYR A 33 9.52 -16.30 -10.16
CA TYR A 33 9.78 -17.74 -10.17
C TYR A 33 9.24 -18.45 -8.91
N PRO A 34 9.51 -18.00 -7.66
CA PRO A 34 8.93 -18.61 -6.47
C PRO A 34 7.39 -18.55 -6.43
N ILE A 35 6.77 -17.47 -6.92
CA ILE A 35 5.31 -17.35 -6.99
C ILE A 35 4.75 -18.40 -7.95
N VAL A 36 5.32 -18.50 -9.15
CA VAL A 36 4.90 -19.50 -10.14
C VAL A 36 5.10 -20.92 -9.60
N GLN A 37 6.22 -21.19 -8.93
CA GLN A 37 6.45 -22.48 -8.27
C GLN A 37 5.41 -22.78 -7.18
N SER A 38 5.06 -21.80 -6.35
CA SER A 38 4.02 -21.95 -5.32
C SER A 38 2.65 -22.27 -5.95
N VAL A 39 2.30 -21.61 -7.05
CA VAL A 39 1.09 -21.94 -7.81
C VAL A 39 1.17 -23.32 -8.45
N ILE A 40 2.32 -23.77 -8.94
CA ILE A 40 2.45 -25.14 -9.45
C ILE A 40 2.27 -26.15 -8.32
N TYR A 41 2.87 -25.92 -7.15
CA TYR A 41 2.77 -26.81 -5.99
C TYR A 41 1.36 -26.87 -5.42
N SER A 42 0.54 -25.83 -5.56
CA SER A 42 -0.86 -25.89 -5.12
C SER A 42 -1.67 -26.94 -5.89
N PHE A 43 -1.29 -27.30 -7.12
CA PHE A 43 -1.93 -28.37 -7.89
C PHE A 43 -1.27 -29.76 -7.71
N HIS A 44 -0.21 -29.86 -6.92
CA HIS A 44 0.54 -31.10 -6.72
C HIS A 44 0.52 -31.53 -5.24
N SER A 45 0.48 -32.83 -5.00
CA SER A 45 0.91 -33.41 -3.72
C SER A 45 2.43 -33.41 -3.73
N VAL A 46 3.03 -32.57 -2.90
CA VAL A 46 4.48 -32.43 -2.78
C VAL A 46 4.94 -33.14 -1.51
N LYS A 47 5.75 -34.18 -1.67
CA LYS A 47 6.47 -34.82 -0.58
C LYS A 47 7.94 -34.43 -0.68
N ILE A 48 8.44 -33.78 0.36
CA ILE A 48 9.85 -33.44 0.48
C ILE A 48 10.52 -34.56 1.25
N THR A 49 11.21 -35.44 0.53
CA THR A 49 12.06 -36.48 1.11
C THR A 49 13.51 -35.99 1.12
N ALA A 50 14.36 -36.56 1.97
CA ALA A 50 15.79 -36.18 2.07
C ALA A 50 16.59 -36.31 0.76
N ILE A 51 16.08 -37.07 -0.22
CA ILE A 51 16.79 -37.45 -1.45
C ILE A 51 16.16 -36.84 -2.70
N ALA A 52 14.83 -36.67 -2.73
CA ALA A 52 14.11 -36.17 -3.89
C ALA A 52 12.81 -35.47 -3.49
N ARG A 53 12.34 -34.58 -4.38
CA ARG A 53 11.03 -33.96 -4.30
C ARG A 53 10.07 -34.72 -5.19
N GLU A 54 9.19 -35.50 -4.58
CA GLU A 54 8.14 -36.22 -5.31
C GLU A 54 6.93 -35.29 -5.47
N MET A 55 6.52 -35.08 -6.73
CA MET A 55 5.34 -34.30 -7.07
C MET A 55 4.35 -35.19 -7.82
N HIS A 56 3.15 -35.33 -7.26
CA HIS A 56 2.03 -35.99 -7.95
C HIS A 56 0.96 -34.96 -8.25
N TYR A 57 0.53 -34.84 -9.50
CA TYR A 57 -0.54 -33.93 -9.86
C TYR A 57 -1.86 -34.40 -9.25
N VAL A 58 -2.51 -33.55 -8.45
CA VAL A 58 -3.77 -33.84 -7.73
C VAL A 58 -4.91 -32.92 -8.15
N GLY A 59 -4.72 -32.12 -9.21
CA GLY A 59 -5.70 -31.16 -9.68
C GLY A 59 -6.06 -30.15 -8.59
N THR A 60 -7.36 -29.95 -8.35
CA THR A 60 -7.86 -28.97 -7.38
C THR A 60 -8.04 -29.52 -5.96
N TYR A 61 -7.62 -30.76 -5.68
CA TYR A 61 -7.82 -31.41 -4.38
C TYR A 61 -7.34 -30.55 -3.20
N ASN A 62 -6.13 -29.99 -3.30
CA ASN A 62 -5.55 -29.16 -2.26
C ASN A 62 -6.40 -27.91 -1.95
N TYR A 63 -7.06 -27.32 -2.95
CA TYR A 63 -7.91 -26.15 -2.77
C TYR A 63 -9.19 -26.47 -1.97
N GLY A 64 -9.72 -27.70 -2.10
CA GLY A 64 -10.84 -28.18 -1.28
C GLY A 64 -10.47 -28.38 0.18
N GLN A 65 -9.20 -28.72 0.46
CA GLN A 65 -8.68 -28.94 1.81
C GLN A 65 -8.35 -27.64 2.57
N VAL A 66 -8.33 -26.49 1.90
CA VAL A 66 -8.08 -25.19 2.55
C VAL A 66 -9.28 -24.76 3.41
N PHE A 67 -10.50 -24.95 2.93
CA PHE A 67 -11.73 -24.47 3.57
C PHE A 67 -12.30 -25.46 4.60
N THR A 68 -11.49 -25.80 5.60
CA THR A 68 -11.98 -26.53 6.79
C THR A 68 -12.63 -25.57 7.79
N ALA A 69 -13.56 -26.04 8.62
CA ALA A 69 -14.22 -25.22 9.64
C ALA A 69 -13.21 -24.48 10.54
N ALA A 70 -12.13 -25.15 10.94
CA ALA A 70 -11.06 -24.55 11.74
C ALA A 70 -10.32 -23.41 11.01
N ASN A 71 -10.04 -23.57 9.71
CA ASN A 71 -9.38 -22.52 8.92
C ASN A 71 -10.31 -21.33 8.66
N VAL A 72 -11.60 -21.57 8.39
CA VAL A 72 -12.57 -20.50 8.18
C VAL A 72 -12.69 -19.61 9.41
N THR A 73 -12.82 -20.20 10.62
CA THR A 73 -12.86 -19.44 11.88
C THR A 73 -11.58 -18.63 12.09
N LYS A 74 -10.41 -19.20 11.77
CA LYS A 74 -9.11 -18.52 11.84
C LYS A 74 -9.05 -17.32 10.89
N TYR A 75 -9.52 -17.46 9.65
CA TYR A 75 -9.55 -16.35 8.69
C TYR A 75 -10.49 -15.23 9.15
N ILE A 76 -11.70 -15.57 9.60
CA ILE A 76 -12.66 -14.58 10.09
C ILE A 76 -12.08 -13.81 11.28
N SER A 77 -11.49 -14.51 12.25
CA SER A 77 -10.84 -13.89 13.40
C SER A 77 -9.70 -12.96 12.97
N PHE A 78 -8.81 -13.43 12.09
CA PHE A 78 -7.71 -12.62 11.58
C PHE A 78 -8.20 -11.36 10.86
N PHE A 79 -9.11 -11.49 9.90
CA PHE A 79 -9.58 -10.34 9.11
C PHE A 79 -10.34 -9.34 9.98
N THR A 80 -11.11 -9.79 10.97
CA THR A 80 -11.79 -8.91 11.94
C THR A 80 -10.78 -8.12 12.76
N SER A 81 -9.78 -8.79 13.34
CA SER A 81 -8.69 -8.14 14.08
C SER A 81 -7.86 -7.20 13.19
N ALA A 82 -7.59 -7.59 11.94
CA ALA A 82 -6.79 -6.81 11.01
C ALA A 82 -7.48 -5.51 10.59
N ILE A 83 -8.80 -5.52 10.38
CA ILE A 83 -9.57 -4.29 10.07
C ILE A 83 -9.56 -3.33 11.24
N LEU A 84 -9.73 -3.83 12.47
CA LEU A 84 -9.66 -3.00 13.67
C LEU A 84 -8.25 -2.41 13.87
N GLN A 85 -7.20 -3.24 13.73
CA GLN A 85 -5.81 -2.78 13.75
C GLN A 85 -5.53 -1.74 12.67
N LEU A 86 -6.00 -1.96 11.45
CA LEU A 86 -5.88 -1.02 10.34
C LEU A 86 -6.48 0.34 10.71
N ALA A 87 -7.71 0.37 11.21
CA ALA A 87 -8.37 1.61 11.60
C ALA A 87 -7.58 2.37 12.68
N VAL A 88 -7.13 1.67 13.72
CA VAL A 88 -6.33 2.26 14.81
C VAL A 88 -5.01 2.80 14.28
N VAL A 89 -4.27 2.02 13.47
CA VAL A 89 -2.99 2.46 12.89
C VAL A 89 -3.18 3.70 12.01
N LEU A 90 -4.21 3.74 11.16
CA LEU A 90 -4.45 4.90 10.29
C LEU A 90 -4.77 6.17 11.08
N VAL A 91 -5.63 6.07 12.10
CA VAL A 91 -5.99 7.22 12.94
C VAL A 91 -4.79 7.67 13.78
N PHE A 92 -4.14 6.72 14.46
CA PHE A 92 -3.00 7.01 15.33
C PHE A 92 -1.84 7.63 14.54
N SER A 93 -1.47 7.04 13.41
CA SER A 93 -0.40 7.57 12.57
C SER A 93 -0.71 8.95 12.00
N LEU A 94 -1.97 9.25 11.67
CA LEU A 94 -2.37 10.58 11.22
C LEU A 94 -2.22 11.62 12.33
N ILE A 95 -2.66 11.30 13.55
CA ILE A 95 -2.53 12.19 14.72
C ILE A 95 -1.05 12.52 14.95
N ILE A 96 -0.20 11.50 15.03
CA ILE A 96 1.24 11.67 15.27
C ILE A 96 1.89 12.44 14.10
N ALA A 97 1.52 12.15 12.86
CA ALA A 97 2.02 12.89 11.70
C ALA A 97 1.66 14.37 11.76
N MET A 98 0.43 14.73 12.14
CA MET A 98 0.02 16.13 12.33
C MET A 98 0.81 16.82 13.44
N MET A 99 1.06 16.13 14.56
CA MET A 99 1.88 16.66 15.66
C MET A 99 3.33 16.91 15.22
N LEU A 100 3.92 15.98 14.48
CA LEU A 100 5.30 16.08 13.99
C LEU A 100 5.46 17.03 12.79
N ASN A 101 4.36 17.37 12.11
CA ASN A 101 4.40 18.32 11.01
C ASN A 101 4.64 19.75 11.50
N LYS A 102 4.08 20.11 12.67
CA LYS A 102 4.25 21.43 13.30
C LYS A 102 5.72 21.78 13.54
N PRO A 103 6.12 23.06 13.53
CA PRO A 103 7.49 23.53 13.81
C PRO A 103 7.94 23.29 15.27
N ILE A 104 8.13 22.02 15.65
CA ILE A 104 8.71 21.63 16.95
C ILE A 104 10.25 21.65 16.88
N ARG A 105 10.91 22.00 17.99
CA ARG A 105 12.36 21.82 18.15
C ARG A 105 12.65 20.32 18.32
N GLY A 106 13.64 19.80 17.60
CA GLY A 106 14.01 18.37 17.69
C GLY A 106 13.23 17.40 16.79
N LYS A 107 12.57 17.87 15.71
CA LYS A 107 11.83 17.00 14.76
C LYS A 107 12.60 15.76 14.30
N GLY A 108 13.90 15.90 14.04
CA GLY A 108 14.76 14.79 13.59
C GLY A 108 14.81 13.66 14.62
N PHE A 109 14.96 13.99 15.90
CA PHE A 109 14.97 13.00 16.98
C PHE A 109 13.65 12.24 17.07
N PHE A 110 12.51 12.93 17.05
CA PHE A 110 11.21 12.27 17.09
C PHE A 110 10.95 11.39 15.86
N ARG A 111 11.33 11.84 14.66
CA ARG A 111 11.24 11.00 13.45
C ARG A 111 12.04 9.71 13.59
N THR A 112 13.27 9.81 14.10
CA THR A 112 14.12 8.63 14.35
C THR A 112 13.50 7.72 15.41
N LEU A 113 12.95 8.26 16.50
CA LEU A 113 12.33 7.47 17.57
C LEU A 113 11.13 6.66 17.07
N PHE A 114 10.25 7.24 16.26
CA PHE A 114 9.11 6.53 15.68
C PHE A 114 9.50 5.58 14.54
N PHE A 115 10.65 5.78 13.91
CA PHE A 115 11.15 4.92 12.83
C PHE A 115 12.02 3.76 13.32
N LEU A 116 12.70 3.93 14.46
CA LEU A 116 13.58 2.93 15.06
C LEU A 116 12.91 1.55 15.16
N PRO A 117 11.65 1.42 15.60
CA PRO A 117 11.01 0.12 15.70
C PRO A 117 10.85 -0.57 14.35
N VAL A 118 10.52 0.17 13.28
CA VAL A 118 10.39 -0.39 11.92
C VAL A 118 11.71 -1.01 11.46
N VAL A 119 12.85 -0.45 11.87
CA VAL A 119 14.19 -0.93 11.49
C VAL A 119 14.64 -2.11 12.34
N VAL A 120 14.38 -2.08 13.65
CA VAL A 120 14.88 -3.08 14.61
C VAL A 120 14.05 -4.37 14.59
N VAL A 121 12.79 -4.28 14.18
CA VAL A 121 11.83 -5.39 14.14
C VAL A 121 12.08 -6.27 12.91
N SER A 122 13.15 -7.06 12.97
CA SER A 122 13.30 -8.23 12.09
C SER A 122 12.45 -9.39 12.63
N GLY A 123 11.91 -10.24 11.75
CA GLY A 123 11.00 -11.33 12.15
C GLY A 123 11.48 -12.16 13.36
N PRO A 124 12.75 -12.62 13.41
CA PRO A 124 13.27 -13.35 14.57
C PRO A 124 13.33 -12.50 15.85
N VAL A 125 13.77 -11.24 15.75
CA VAL A 125 13.86 -10.32 16.91
C VAL A 125 12.47 -10.02 17.46
N LEU A 126 11.50 -9.78 16.58
CA LEU A 126 10.10 -9.56 16.97
C LEU A 126 9.53 -10.76 17.71
N SER A 127 9.71 -11.96 17.14
CA SER A 127 9.21 -13.19 17.75
C SER A 127 9.81 -13.41 19.14
N ARG A 128 11.08 -13.06 19.33
CA ARG A 128 11.74 -13.14 20.63
C ARG A 128 11.18 -12.12 21.62
N LEU A 129 11.03 -10.86 21.21
CA LEU A 129 10.45 -9.81 22.06
C LEU A 129 9.01 -10.12 22.47
N VAL A 130 8.18 -10.63 21.56
CA VAL A 130 6.83 -11.11 21.88
C VAL A 130 6.89 -12.25 22.88
N SER A 131 7.76 -13.24 22.66
CA SER A 131 7.90 -14.40 23.56
C SER A 131 8.40 -14.04 24.97
N THR A 132 9.13 -12.94 25.13
CA THR A 132 9.63 -12.45 26.42
C THR A 132 8.70 -11.42 27.07
N GLY A 133 7.52 -11.15 26.50
CA GLY A 133 6.61 -10.11 27.00
C GLY A 133 7.09 -8.67 26.75
N GLY A 134 8.14 -8.48 25.93
CA GLY A 134 8.67 -7.15 25.60
C GLY A 134 7.73 -6.28 24.75
N THR A 135 6.61 -6.85 24.29
CA THR A 135 5.55 -6.16 23.54
C THR A 135 4.29 -5.91 24.36
N SER A 136 4.18 -6.49 25.56
CA SER A 136 3.09 -6.18 26.47
C SER A 136 3.47 -4.97 27.33
N ILE A 137 2.45 -4.20 27.72
CA ILE A 137 2.63 -3.09 28.64
C ILE A 137 2.29 -3.65 30.03
N PRO A 138 3.25 -3.73 30.98
CA PRO A 138 3.02 -4.33 32.30
C PRO A 138 1.82 -3.74 33.04
N PHE A 139 1.53 -2.46 32.81
CA PHE A 139 0.35 -1.77 33.33
C PHE A 139 -0.97 -2.38 32.82
N ILE A 140 -1.06 -2.76 31.54
CA ILE A 140 -2.30 -3.32 30.96
C ILE A 140 -2.61 -4.70 31.58
N GLU A 141 -1.57 -5.48 31.86
CA GLU A 141 -1.69 -6.77 32.55
C GLU A 141 -1.98 -6.58 34.05
N ALA A 142 -1.31 -5.64 34.72
CA ALA A 142 -1.48 -5.37 36.16
C ALA A 142 -2.88 -4.88 36.52
N TYR A 143 -3.52 -4.09 35.66
CA TYR A 143 -4.87 -3.55 35.89
C TYR A 143 -5.99 -4.41 35.27
N GLY A 144 -5.65 -5.56 34.68
CA GLY A 144 -6.63 -6.49 34.14
C GLY A 144 -7.54 -5.88 33.06
N ILE A 145 -7.05 -4.90 32.30
CA ILE A 145 -7.84 -4.13 31.33
C ILE A 145 -8.46 -5.07 30.27
N THR A 146 -7.72 -6.11 29.89
CA THR A 146 -8.22 -7.18 28.99
C THR A 146 -9.40 -7.92 29.58
N GLY A 147 -9.36 -8.24 30.88
CA GLY A 147 -10.47 -8.89 31.61
C GLY A 147 -11.72 -8.02 31.69
N ILE A 148 -11.55 -6.69 31.86
CA ILE A 148 -12.65 -5.72 31.86
C ILE A 148 -13.28 -5.61 30.46
N ILE A 149 -12.48 -5.61 29.40
CA ILE A 149 -12.98 -5.56 28.02
C ILE A 149 -13.81 -6.81 27.71
N THR A 150 -13.33 -7.99 28.14
CA THR A 150 -14.04 -9.26 27.95
C THR A 150 -15.31 -9.42 28.78
N SER A 151 -15.46 -8.68 29.88
CA SER A 151 -16.68 -8.73 30.69
C SER A 151 -17.77 -7.76 30.22
N ILE A 152 -17.41 -6.70 29.48
CA ILE A 152 -18.35 -5.66 29.04
C ILE A 152 -18.84 -5.89 27.60
N LEU A 153 -17.97 -6.36 26.72
CA LEU A 153 -18.30 -6.52 25.30
C LEU A 153 -18.64 -7.97 24.92
N PRO A 154 -19.48 -8.18 23.88
CA PRO A 154 -19.66 -9.49 23.28
C PRO A 154 -18.32 -10.07 22.82
N GLU A 155 -18.13 -11.38 22.97
CA GLU A 155 -16.85 -12.08 22.70
C GLU A 155 -16.27 -11.75 21.31
N ALA A 156 -17.12 -11.63 20.29
CA ALA A 156 -16.72 -11.29 18.93
C ALA A 156 -16.01 -9.92 18.79
N LEU A 157 -16.34 -8.95 19.66
CA LEU A 157 -15.70 -7.63 19.71
C LEU A 157 -14.67 -7.53 20.83
N ALA A 158 -14.92 -8.18 21.95
CA ALA A 158 -14.02 -8.17 23.09
C ALA A 158 -12.64 -8.75 22.74
N THR A 159 -12.59 -9.91 22.09
CA THR A 159 -11.33 -10.58 21.74
C THR A 159 -10.40 -9.73 20.88
N PRO A 160 -10.84 -9.18 19.73
CA PRO A 160 -9.95 -8.35 18.91
C PRO A 160 -9.56 -7.03 19.59
N ILE A 161 -10.45 -6.44 20.41
CA ILE A 161 -10.13 -5.19 21.14
C ILE A 161 -9.15 -5.46 22.28
N ALA A 162 -9.34 -6.52 23.06
CA ALA A 162 -8.39 -6.92 24.10
C ALA A 162 -6.99 -7.21 23.52
N GLN A 163 -6.93 -7.85 22.34
CA GLN A 163 -5.69 -8.08 21.62
C GLN A 163 -5.01 -6.78 21.17
N LEU A 164 -5.78 -5.77 20.72
CA LEU A 164 -5.24 -4.45 20.39
C LEU A 164 -4.55 -3.79 21.58
N PHE A 165 -5.19 -3.83 22.75
CA PHE A 165 -4.62 -3.24 23.96
C PHE A 165 -3.41 -4.01 24.47
N SER A 166 -3.42 -5.36 24.44
CA SER A 166 -2.25 -6.13 24.86
C SER A 166 -1.04 -5.95 23.93
N GLN A 167 -1.26 -5.51 22.70
CA GLN A 167 -0.23 -5.31 21.66
C GLN A 167 -0.06 -3.84 21.25
N LEU A 168 -0.37 -2.89 22.14
CA LEU A 168 -0.33 -1.46 21.82
C LEU A 168 1.06 -0.98 21.36
N ILE A 169 2.14 -1.57 21.89
CA ILE A 169 3.51 -1.32 21.44
C ILE A 169 3.69 -1.72 19.97
N LEU A 170 3.14 -2.86 19.55
CA LEU A 170 3.19 -3.31 18.15
C LEU A 170 2.40 -2.36 17.24
N VAL A 171 1.24 -1.88 17.67
CA VAL A 171 0.46 -0.88 16.92
C VAL A 171 1.26 0.40 16.71
N LEU A 172 1.97 0.88 17.75
CA LEU A 172 2.86 2.04 17.65
C LEU A 172 3.99 1.78 16.65
N TRP A 173 4.58 0.59 16.66
CA TRP A 173 5.66 0.21 15.74
C TRP A 173 5.17 0.10 14.30
N TYR A 174 3.99 -0.47 14.08
CA TYR A 174 3.38 -0.63 12.75
C TYR A 174 2.95 0.71 12.15
N SER A 175 2.75 1.73 12.99
CA SER A 175 2.39 3.09 12.59
C SER A 175 3.57 3.90 12.05
N GLY A 176 4.82 3.46 12.22
CA GLY A 176 6.01 4.23 11.82
C GLY A 176 6.05 4.62 10.34
N VAL A 177 5.79 3.68 9.43
CA VAL A 177 5.77 3.96 7.98
C VAL A 177 4.55 4.82 7.57
N PRO A 178 3.31 4.51 8.01
CA PRO A 178 2.16 5.39 7.78
C PRO A 178 2.37 6.83 8.26
N ILE A 179 3.04 7.06 9.40
CA ILE A 179 3.37 8.41 9.88
C ILE A 179 4.16 9.17 8.82
N LEU A 180 5.21 8.55 8.26
CA LEU A 180 6.05 9.19 7.24
C LEU A 180 5.24 9.52 5.97
N PHE A 181 4.42 8.59 5.49
CA PHE A 181 3.55 8.87 4.34
C PHE A 181 2.62 10.04 4.61
N TYR A 182 1.93 10.07 5.76
CA TYR A 182 1.08 11.21 6.11
C TYR A 182 1.85 12.51 6.25
N MET A 183 3.05 12.50 6.85
CA MET A 183 3.89 13.69 6.92
C MET A 183 4.23 14.22 5.53
N THR A 184 4.59 13.35 4.58
CA THR A 184 4.88 13.79 3.20
C THR A 184 3.64 14.35 2.49
N GLY A 185 2.44 13.88 2.82
CA GLY A 185 1.20 14.44 2.29
C GLY A 185 0.86 15.80 2.91
N LEU A 186 0.97 15.92 4.23
CA LEU A 186 0.71 17.16 4.96
C LEU A 186 1.68 18.27 4.56
N GLN A 187 2.96 17.94 4.31
CA GLN A 187 3.99 18.90 3.88
C GLN A 187 3.78 19.44 2.45
N LYS A 188 2.91 18.81 1.66
CA LYS A 188 2.57 19.30 0.31
C LYS A 188 1.46 20.34 0.31
N ILE A 189 0.75 20.50 1.43
CA ILE A 189 -0.33 21.49 1.54
C ILE A 189 0.34 22.83 1.84
N ASP A 190 0.06 23.83 1.00
CA ASP A 190 0.56 25.18 1.18
C ASP A 190 -0.10 25.84 2.40
N ASP A 191 0.70 26.48 3.25
CA ASP A 191 0.25 27.18 4.45
C ASP A 191 -0.74 28.31 4.11
N VAL A 192 -0.62 28.90 2.92
CA VAL A 192 -1.53 29.95 2.41
C VAL A 192 -2.99 29.48 2.38
N ILE A 193 -3.24 28.19 2.15
CA ILE A 193 -4.60 27.63 2.13
C ILE A 193 -5.22 27.67 3.52
N TYR A 194 -4.42 27.43 4.56
CA TYR A 194 -4.90 27.49 5.95
C TYR A 194 -5.08 28.94 6.41
N GLU A 195 -4.20 29.85 6.02
CA GLU A 195 -4.35 31.28 6.31
C GLU A 195 -5.61 31.87 5.67
N ALA A 196 -5.89 31.53 4.41
CA ALA A 196 -7.12 31.95 3.74
C ALA A 196 -8.37 31.42 4.45
N ALA A 197 -8.36 30.14 4.85
CA ALA A 197 -9.48 29.54 5.58
C ALA A 197 -9.71 30.22 6.95
N LEU A 198 -8.64 30.61 7.65
CA LEU A 198 -8.73 31.36 8.91
C LEU A 198 -9.32 32.76 8.72
N ILE A 199 -8.97 33.46 7.63
CA ILE A 199 -9.55 34.76 7.27
C ILE A 199 -11.06 34.62 6.99
N ASP A 200 -11.47 33.52 6.34
CA ASP A 200 -12.88 33.18 6.09
C ASP A 200 -13.63 32.68 7.35
N GLY A 201 -12.99 32.69 8.52
CA GLY A 201 -13.59 32.30 9.81
C GLY A 201 -13.71 30.79 10.03
N ALA A 202 -12.98 29.96 9.27
CA ALA A 202 -12.97 28.53 9.48
C ALA A 202 -12.13 28.15 10.71
N ASP A 203 -12.73 27.41 11.65
CA ASP A 203 -12.01 26.82 12.78
C ASP A 203 -11.11 25.65 12.33
N SER A 204 -10.12 25.30 13.16
CA SER A 204 -9.18 24.20 12.93
C SER A 204 -9.88 22.86 12.68
N TRP A 205 -11.01 22.60 13.35
CA TRP A 205 -11.80 21.39 13.10
C TRP A 205 -12.40 21.37 11.68
N VAL A 206 -12.93 22.52 11.23
CA VAL A 206 -13.48 22.67 9.88
C VAL A 206 -12.37 22.55 8.84
N ALA A 207 -11.22 23.18 9.09
CA ALA A 207 -10.04 23.08 8.22
C ALA A 207 -9.56 21.62 8.10
N PHE A 208 -9.53 20.86 9.20
CA PHE A 208 -9.14 19.44 9.16
C PHE A 208 -10.05 18.63 8.22
N TRP A 209 -11.37 18.72 8.38
CA TRP A 209 -12.31 17.90 7.60
C TRP A 209 -12.46 18.36 6.14
N LYS A 210 -12.34 19.67 5.86
CA LYS A 210 -12.56 20.23 4.53
C LYS A 210 -11.29 20.45 3.71
N ILE A 211 -10.14 20.63 4.34
CA ILE A 211 -8.86 20.93 3.68
C ILE A 211 -7.90 19.75 3.87
N THR A 212 -7.54 19.44 5.11
CA THR A 212 -6.48 18.47 5.40
C THR A 212 -6.85 17.07 4.94
N LEU A 213 -7.99 16.53 5.40
CA LEU A 213 -8.39 15.15 5.14
C LEU A 213 -8.63 14.89 3.64
N PRO A 214 -9.30 15.77 2.88
CA PRO A 214 -9.43 15.60 1.43
C PRO A 214 -8.09 15.70 0.70
N ALA A 215 -7.21 16.63 1.09
CA ALA A 215 -5.91 16.81 0.45
C ALA A 215 -4.99 15.60 0.63
N ILE A 216 -5.03 14.94 1.78
CA ILE A 216 -4.21 13.74 2.05
C ILE A 216 -4.90 12.42 1.72
N ARG A 217 -6.07 12.42 1.08
CA ARG A 217 -6.85 11.20 0.80
C ARG A 217 -6.04 10.13 0.06
N GLN A 218 -5.22 10.51 -0.92
CA GLN A 218 -4.33 9.59 -1.62
C GLN A 218 -3.33 8.92 -0.67
N TYR A 219 -2.85 9.65 0.34
CA TYR A 219 -1.96 9.11 1.36
C TYR A 219 -2.69 8.18 2.32
N ILE A 220 -3.96 8.48 2.70
CA ILE A 220 -4.79 7.55 3.49
C ILE A 220 -4.91 6.20 2.78
N MET A 221 -5.11 6.22 1.46
CA MET A 221 -5.19 5.00 0.65
C MET A 221 -3.88 4.22 0.65
N ILE A 222 -2.74 4.90 0.42
CA ILE A 222 -1.41 4.28 0.41
C ILE A 222 -1.11 3.67 1.78
N CYS A 223 -1.35 4.41 2.86
CA CYS A 223 -1.21 3.92 4.23
C CYS A 223 -2.11 2.72 4.49
N GLY A 224 -3.35 2.74 3.99
CA GLY A 224 -4.31 1.66 4.16
C GLY A 224 -3.85 0.37 3.49
N VAL A 225 -3.46 0.46 2.23
CA VAL A 225 -2.92 -0.67 1.44
C VAL A 225 -1.62 -1.19 2.05
N TYR A 226 -0.70 -0.30 2.42
CA TYR A 226 0.54 -0.69 3.07
C TYR A 226 0.27 -1.45 4.37
N THR A 227 -0.58 -0.90 5.25
CA THR A 227 -0.83 -1.47 6.57
C THR A 227 -1.51 -2.83 6.48
N ILE A 228 -2.50 -3.01 5.60
CA ILE A 228 -3.14 -4.32 5.45
C ILE A 228 -2.18 -5.38 4.91
N VAL A 229 -1.36 -5.05 3.92
CA VAL A 229 -0.34 -5.96 3.37
C VAL A 229 0.71 -6.27 4.43
N PHE A 230 1.13 -5.27 5.20
CA PHE A 230 2.08 -5.45 6.29
C PHE A 230 1.55 -6.39 7.36
N LEU A 231 0.33 -6.18 7.87
CA LEU A 231 -0.32 -7.08 8.83
C LEU A 231 -0.51 -8.50 8.27
N ALA A 232 -0.84 -8.60 6.99
CA ALA A 232 -1.07 -9.88 6.33
C ALA A 232 0.21 -10.71 6.14
N THR A 233 1.35 -10.05 5.95
CA THR A 233 2.65 -10.69 5.70
C THR A 233 3.53 -10.79 6.95
N ASN A 234 3.10 -10.19 8.06
CA ASN A 234 3.86 -10.15 9.30
C ASN A 234 4.14 -11.57 9.84
N SER A 235 5.33 -11.79 10.40
CA SER A 235 5.71 -13.09 10.97
C SER A 235 4.87 -13.48 12.19
N GLU A 236 4.25 -12.51 12.87
CA GLU A 236 3.36 -12.75 14.01
C GLU A 236 1.93 -13.10 13.60
N ASN A 237 1.61 -13.02 12.31
CA ASN A 237 0.31 -13.40 11.79
C ASN A 237 0.06 -14.91 11.98
N VAL A 238 -1.09 -15.24 12.58
CA VAL A 238 -1.49 -16.61 12.91
C VAL A 238 -1.56 -17.49 11.66
N ILE A 239 -2.06 -16.96 10.54
CA ILE A 239 -2.15 -17.68 9.26
C ILE A 239 -0.74 -17.98 8.74
N VAL A 240 0.12 -16.97 8.69
CA VAL A 240 1.51 -17.14 8.19
C VAL A 240 2.31 -18.11 9.06
N LYS A 241 2.12 -18.07 10.39
CA LYS A 241 2.74 -19.02 11.33
C LYS A 241 2.27 -20.45 11.10
N ASP A 242 0.96 -20.65 10.99
CA ASP A 242 0.36 -21.96 10.75
C ASP A 242 0.78 -22.52 9.39
N MET A 243 0.84 -21.68 8.37
CA MET A 243 1.35 -22.08 7.06
C MET A 243 2.80 -22.52 7.12
N ARG A 244 3.66 -21.73 7.78
CA ARG A 244 5.09 -22.04 7.90
C ARG A 244 5.33 -23.33 8.69
N SER A 245 4.57 -23.58 9.75
CA SER A 245 4.75 -24.78 10.57
C SER A 245 4.29 -26.05 9.86
N ARG A 246 3.14 -26.01 9.18
CA ARG A 246 2.56 -27.16 8.45
C ARG A 246 3.27 -27.44 7.14
N MET A 247 3.93 -26.46 6.54
CA MET A 247 4.64 -26.66 5.26
C MET A 247 5.74 -27.72 5.37
N TYR A 248 6.36 -27.89 6.54
CA TYR A 248 7.37 -28.93 6.78
C TYR A 248 6.79 -30.29 7.17
N THR A 249 5.46 -30.40 7.33
CA THR A 249 4.80 -31.68 7.56
C THR A 249 4.62 -32.43 6.24
N ALA A 250 4.99 -33.71 6.22
CA ALA A 250 4.90 -34.54 5.02
C ALA A 250 3.46 -34.54 4.46
N GLY A 251 3.32 -34.26 3.17
CA GLY A 251 2.04 -34.21 2.47
C GLY A 251 1.26 -32.89 2.58
N TYR A 252 1.68 -31.97 3.46
CA TYR A 252 0.99 -30.68 3.63
C TYR A 252 1.53 -29.57 2.73
N TYR A 253 2.70 -29.74 2.11
CA TYR A 253 3.34 -28.70 1.30
C TYR A 253 2.46 -28.19 0.15
N GLY A 254 1.74 -29.10 -0.54
CA GLY A 254 0.78 -28.74 -1.59
C GLY A 254 -0.46 -28.00 -1.05
N ILE A 255 -1.01 -28.46 0.08
CA ILE A 255 -2.15 -27.82 0.75
C ILE A 255 -1.77 -26.41 1.22
N GLN A 256 -0.59 -26.25 1.82
CA GLN A 256 -0.09 -24.96 2.28
C GLN A 256 0.23 -23.99 1.14
N SER A 257 0.66 -24.52 -0.01
CA SER A 257 0.80 -23.73 -1.23
C SER A 257 -0.56 -23.26 -1.77
N ALA A 258 -1.59 -24.11 -1.73
CA ALA A 258 -2.96 -23.73 -2.11
C ALA A 258 -3.56 -22.69 -1.14
N GLU A 259 -3.31 -22.85 0.17
CA GLU A 259 -3.68 -21.88 1.20
C GLU A 259 -3.03 -20.51 0.94
N ALA A 260 -1.77 -20.48 0.51
CA ALA A 260 -1.06 -19.24 0.17
C ALA A 260 -1.70 -18.50 -1.01
N VAL A 261 -2.10 -19.24 -2.04
CA VAL A 261 -2.77 -18.67 -3.22
C VAL A 261 -4.12 -18.07 -2.84
N TRP A 262 -4.92 -18.78 -2.04
CA TRP A 262 -6.19 -18.25 -1.53
C TRP A 262 -5.99 -17.01 -0.66
N TYR A 263 -5.02 -17.06 0.24
CA TYR A 263 -4.72 -15.94 1.12
C TYR A 263 -4.29 -14.70 0.34
N ALA A 264 -3.41 -14.86 -0.66
CA ALA A 264 -3.01 -13.77 -1.56
C ALA A 264 -4.20 -13.20 -2.35
N PHE A 265 -5.13 -14.05 -2.80
CA PHE A 265 -6.37 -13.63 -3.46
C PHE A 265 -7.25 -12.76 -2.54
N PHE A 266 -7.49 -13.20 -1.29
CA PHE A 266 -8.30 -12.43 -0.34
C PHE A 266 -7.66 -11.08 0.01
N ILE A 267 -6.34 -11.04 0.23
CA ILE A 267 -5.63 -9.77 0.45
C ILE A 267 -5.74 -8.85 -0.76
N SER A 268 -5.61 -9.40 -1.97
CA SER A 268 -5.77 -8.62 -3.21
C SER A 268 -7.17 -8.03 -3.33
N LEU A 269 -8.21 -8.78 -2.96
CA LEU A 269 -9.59 -8.29 -2.93
C LEU A 269 -9.75 -7.14 -1.95
N ILE A 270 -9.17 -7.23 -0.75
CA ILE A 270 -9.20 -6.14 0.25
C ILE A 270 -8.45 -4.91 -0.27
N VAL A 271 -7.29 -5.08 -0.90
CA VAL A 271 -6.54 -3.98 -1.51
C VAL A 271 -7.36 -3.29 -2.61
N VAL A 272 -8.04 -4.06 -3.46
CA VAL A 272 -8.95 -3.52 -4.47
C VAL A 272 -10.14 -2.79 -3.81
N ALA A 273 -10.70 -3.33 -2.74
CA ALA A 273 -11.79 -2.68 -2.00
C ALA A 273 -11.33 -1.33 -1.41
N ILE A 274 -10.16 -1.27 -0.77
CA ILE A 274 -9.57 -0.03 -0.25
C ILE A 274 -9.33 0.96 -1.41
N PHE A 275 -8.77 0.48 -2.53
CA PHE A 275 -8.58 1.29 -3.73
C PHE A 275 -9.90 1.91 -4.20
N LEU A 276 -10.97 1.11 -4.30
CA LEU A 276 -12.27 1.57 -4.79
C LEU A 276 -12.95 2.56 -3.82
N LEU A 277 -12.83 2.34 -2.51
CA LEU A 277 -13.36 3.24 -1.47
C LEU A 277 -12.61 4.59 -1.48
N CYS A 278 -11.29 4.56 -1.61
CA CYS A 278 -10.46 5.75 -1.59
C CYS A 278 -10.31 6.42 -2.97
N ARG A 279 -10.74 5.78 -4.07
CA ARG A 279 -10.68 6.37 -5.41
C ARG A 279 -11.45 7.67 -5.45
N GLU A 280 -10.81 8.73 -5.94
CA GLU A 280 -11.50 9.95 -6.30
C GLU A 280 -12.55 9.62 -7.35
N ARG A 281 -13.83 9.84 -7.01
CA ARG A 281 -14.82 10.10 -8.05
C ARG A 281 -14.44 11.47 -8.61
N LYS A 282 -13.58 11.51 -9.63
CA LYS A 282 -13.35 12.73 -10.41
C LYS A 282 -14.74 13.29 -10.73
N GLY A 283 -15.07 14.44 -10.15
CA GLY A 283 -16.34 15.09 -10.46
C GLY A 283 -16.32 15.41 -11.95
N LYS A 284 -17.30 14.91 -12.71
CA LYS A 284 -17.43 15.15 -14.16
C LYS A 284 -17.15 16.62 -14.54
N LYS A 285 -17.56 17.56 -13.68
CA LYS A 285 -17.30 19.01 -13.82
C LYS A 285 -15.81 19.41 -13.93
N VAL A 286 -14.89 18.82 -13.17
CA VAL A 286 -13.46 19.22 -13.23
C VAL A 286 -12.81 18.78 -14.54
N GLU A 287 -13.24 17.63 -15.04
CA GLU A 287 -12.77 17.08 -16.32
C GLU A 287 -13.37 17.87 -17.49
N GLU A 288 -14.65 18.24 -17.42
CA GLU A 288 -15.29 19.15 -18.38
C GLU A 288 -14.61 20.52 -18.44
N VAL A 289 -14.29 21.13 -17.30
CA VAL A 289 -13.61 22.45 -17.25
C VAL A 289 -12.20 22.38 -17.84
N LYS A 290 -11.40 21.37 -17.46
CA LYS A 290 -10.05 21.18 -18.05
C LYS A 290 -10.11 20.94 -19.56
N THR A 291 -11.08 20.14 -20.02
CA THR A 291 -11.27 19.84 -21.44
C THR A 291 -11.68 21.10 -22.21
N MET A 292 -12.59 21.91 -21.65
CA MET A 292 -13.00 23.20 -22.22
C MET A 292 -11.83 24.19 -22.32
N GLU A 293 -11.00 24.26 -21.29
CA GLU A 293 -9.82 25.15 -21.28
C GLU A 293 -8.77 24.70 -22.30
N GLN A 294 -8.48 23.39 -22.39
CA GLN A 294 -7.61 22.82 -23.41
C GLN A 294 -8.15 23.07 -24.83
N MET A 295 -9.47 22.91 -25.04
CA MET A 295 -10.10 23.25 -26.33
C MET A 295 -10.00 24.75 -26.65
N ARG A 296 -10.15 25.63 -25.65
CA ARG A 296 -10.03 27.08 -25.83
C ARG A 296 -8.61 27.47 -26.24
N VAL A 297 -7.59 26.90 -25.58
CA VAL A 297 -6.18 27.11 -25.92
C VAL A 297 -5.87 26.57 -27.32
N ALA A 298 -6.33 25.37 -27.67
CA ALA A 298 -6.17 24.80 -29.00
C ALA A 298 -6.81 25.67 -30.10
N ARG A 299 -8.02 26.20 -29.87
CA ARG A 299 -8.68 27.16 -30.79
C ARG A 299 -7.86 28.43 -30.98
N MET A 300 -7.30 29.00 -29.91
CA MET A 300 -6.41 30.17 -30.03
C MET A 300 -5.15 29.88 -30.86
N HIS A 301 -4.53 28.72 -30.69
CA HIS A 301 -3.38 28.32 -31.51
C HIS A 301 -3.75 28.14 -32.98
N ALA A 302 -4.91 27.53 -33.27
CA ALA A 302 -5.42 27.38 -34.63
C ALA A 302 -5.72 28.73 -35.30
N GLU A 303 -6.31 29.68 -34.58
CA GLU A 303 -6.55 31.04 -35.09
C GLU A 303 -5.26 31.81 -35.35
N ARG A 304 -4.27 31.71 -34.45
CA ARG A 304 -2.95 32.31 -34.64
C ARG A 304 -2.25 31.73 -35.87
N ALA A 305 -2.32 30.42 -36.07
CA ALA A 305 -1.78 29.76 -37.26
C ALA A 305 -2.44 30.30 -38.53
N LYS A 306 -3.78 30.39 -38.57
CA LYS A 306 -4.54 30.96 -39.70
C LYS A 306 -4.13 32.41 -40.01
N ARG A 307 -3.98 33.26 -38.98
CA ARG A 307 -3.55 34.66 -39.15
C ARG A 307 -2.13 34.74 -39.74
N MET A 308 -1.23 33.86 -39.33
CA MET A 308 0.13 33.80 -39.87
C MET A 308 0.16 33.36 -41.33
N THR A 309 -0.65 32.38 -41.74
CA THR A 309 -0.82 32.01 -43.16
C THR A 309 -1.39 33.17 -43.98
N ASN A 310 -2.48 33.80 -43.51
CA ASN A 310 -3.09 34.94 -44.22
C ASN A 310 -2.13 36.13 -44.34
N TYR A 311 -1.28 36.36 -43.34
CA TYR A 311 -0.24 37.39 -43.39
C TYR A 311 0.83 37.06 -44.44
N LYS A 312 1.29 35.80 -44.50
CA LYS A 312 2.23 35.34 -45.53
C LYS A 312 1.65 35.50 -46.93
N GLU A 313 0.42 35.05 -47.15
CA GLU A 313 -0.27 35.20 -48.45
C GLU A 313 -0.45 36.67 -48.86
N ARG A 314 -0.83 37.56 -47.91
CA ARG A 314 -0.94 39.00 -48.19
C ARG A 314 0.42 39.63 -48.53
N LYS A 315 1.49 39.18 -47.87
CA LYS A 315 2.84 39.65 -48.14
C LYS A 315 3.32 39.18 -49.52
N GLU A 316 3.06 37.93 -49.89
CA GLU A 316 3.34 37.38 -51.22
C GLU A 316 2.56 38.12 -52.32
N ARG A 317 1.25 38.37 -52.13
CA ARG A 317 0.46 39.16 -53.09
C ARG A 317 0.97 40.59 -53.27
N LYS A 318 1.44 41.25 -52.22
CA LYS A 318 2.06 42.59 -52.32
C LYS A 318 3.40 42.58 -53.05
N ILE A 319 4.16 41.51 -52.95
CA ILE A 319 5.44 41.35 -53.66
C ILE A 319 5.19 41.07 -55.16
N LEU A 320 4.16 40.27 -55.48
CA LEU A 320 3.76 39.97 -56.86
C LEU A 320 3.07 41.15 -57.57
N GLY A 321 2.26 41.95 -56.85
CA GLY A 321 1.58 43.12 -57.42
C GLY A 321 2.49 44.35 -57.65
N LYS A 322 3.74 44.33 -57.20
CA LYS A 322 4.74 45.39 -57.46
C LYS A 322 5.58 45.14 -58.72
N LYS A 323 5.24 44.11 -59.51
CA LYS A 323 6.02 43.63 -60.66
C LYS A 323 5.38 43.93 -62.02
N HIS A 324 4.41 44.83 -62.11
CA HIS A 324 3.81 45.31 -63.36
C HIS A 324 3.89 46.82 -63.45
#